data_AF-A0A9D2FBB2-F1
#
_entry.id   AF-A0A9D2FBB2-F1
#
_cell.length_a   1.000
_cell.length_b   1.000
_cell.length_c   1.000
_cell.angle_alpha   90.00
_cell.angle_beta   90.00
_cell.angle_gamma   90.00
#
_symmetry.space_group_name_H-M   'P 1'
#
loop_
_entity.id
_entity.type
_entity.pdbx_description
1 polymer ?
#
loop_
_entity_poly.entity_id
_entity_poly.type
_entity_poly.pdbx_seq_one_letter_code
_entity_poly.pdbx_strand_id
1 'polypeptide(L)' 'MEKLIVSASPHIRSSNSTQKIMLDVLIGLSPALIASVILFGYRALIVTLTCVVSSVVFEYLCRKIMKRDNTIA' A
#
# COMPACT_ATOMS: atom_id res chain seq x y z
N MET A 1 15.12 -22.81 -42.44
CA MET A 1 14.32 -22.82 -41.19
C MET A 1 14.47 -21.45 -40.56
N GLU A 2 13.51 -20.57 -40.83
CA GLU A 2 13.49 -19.23 -40.25
C GLU A 2 13.31 -19.32 -38.73
N LYS A 3 14.26 -18.74 -38.00
CA LYS A 3 14.27 -18.70 -36.55
C LYS A 3 13.21 -17.68 -36.13
N LEU A 4 11.98 -18.15 -35.87
CA LEU A 4 10.96 -17.34 -35.22
C LEU A 4 11.47 -16.94 -33.84
N ILE A 5 11.98 -15.72 -33.75
CA ILE A 5 12.19 -15.02 -32.49
C ILE A 5 10.81 -14.76 -31.90
N VAL A 6 10.34 -15.70 -31.08
CA VAL A 6 9.26 -15.44 -30.11
C VAL A 6 9.85 -14.47 -29.09
N SER A 7 9.82 -13.19 -29.46
CA SER A 7 10.12 -12.11 -28.52
C SER A 7 9.06 -12.20 -27.44
N ALA A 8 9.49 -12.38 -26.19
CA ALA A 8 8.60 -12.40 -25.04
C ALA A 8 7.64 -11.21 -25.14
N SER A 9 6.34 -11.42 -24.86
CA SER A 9 5.36 -10.34 -24.75
C SER A 9 6.01 -9.20 -23.98
N PRO A 10 5.99 -7.96 -24.49
CA PRO A 10 6.67 -6.86 -23.83
C PRO A 10 6.05 -6.73 -22.45
N HIS A 11 6.73 -7.27 -21.44
CA HIS A 11 6.43 -7.00 -20.06
C HIS A 11 6.89 -5.56 -19.91
N ILE A 12 6.00 -4.63 -20.27
CA ILE A 12 6.16 -3.20 -20.07
C ILE A 12 6.62 -3.09 -18.62
N ARG A 13 7.90 -2.80 -18.41
CA ARG A 13 8.45 -2.50 -17.10
C ARG A 13 7.85 -1.13 -16.76
N SER A 14 6.60 -1.16 -16.32
CA SER A 14 5.92 0.02 -15.84
C SER A 14 6.81 0.61 -14.75
N SER A 15 7.26 1.86 -14.95
CA SER A 15 8.05 2.57 -13.94
C SER A 15 7.25 2.84 -12.66
N ASN A 16 5.96 2.48 -12.67
CA ASN A 16 5.06 2.54 -11.54
C ASN A 16 5.32 1.32 -10.66
N SER A 17 6.22 1.50 -9.69
CA SER A 17 6.33 0.61 -8.55
C SER A 17 4.99 0.57 -7.81
N THR A 18 4.62 -0.59 -7.27
CA THR A 18 3.44 -0.77 -6.41
C THR A 18 3.37 0.29 -5.30
N GLN A 19 4.51 0.72 -4.77
CA GLN A 19 4.58 1.79 -3.77
C GLN A 19 4.03 3.12 -4.28
N LYS A 20 4.32 3.50 -5.53
CA LYS A 20 3.82 4.75 -6.11
C LYS A 20 2.30 4.73 -6.24
N ILE A 21 1.77 3.62 -6.76
CA ILE A 21 0.33 3.45 -6.94
C ILE A 21 -0.40 3.49 -5.59
N MET A 22 0.14 2.83 -4.55
CA MET A 22 -0.45 2.89 -3.21
C MET A 22 -0.41 4.31 -2.63
N LEU A 23 0.63 5.09 -2.91
CA LEU A 23 0.72 6.48 -2.48
C LEU A 23 -0.31 7.37 -3.18
N ASP A 24 -0.54 7.18 -4.49
CA ASP A 24 -1.59 7.90 -5.22
C ASP A 24 -2.99 7.62 -4.63
N VAL A 25 -3.25 6.37 -4.22
CA VAL A 25 -4.51 6.00 -3.55
C VAL A 25 -4.64 6.69 -2.19
N LEU A 26 -3.57 6.76 -1.39
CA LEU A 26 -3.58 7.46 -0.10
C LEU A 26 -3.84 8.97 -0.27
N ILE A 27 -3.28 9.59 -1.30
CA ILE A 27 -3.57 10.99 -1.65
C ILE A 27 -5.06 11.12 -2.00
N GLY A 28 -5.62 10.20 -2.79
CA GLY A 28 -7.04 10.18 -3.13
C GLY A 28 -7.98 9.99 -1.92
N LEU A 29 -7.55 9.26 -0.89
CA LEU A 29 -8.32 9.03 0.34
C LEU A 29 -8.21 10.17 1.38
N SER A 30 -7.21 11.04 1.26
CA SER A 30 -7.00 12.17 2.16
C SER A 30 -8.25 13.08 2.34
N PRO A 31 -8.98 13.50 1.27
CA PRO A 31 -10.21 14.27 1.45
C PRO A 31 -11.32 13.50 2.18
N ALA A 32 -11.41 12.18 1.97
CA ALA A 32 -12.40 11.34 2.66
C ALA A 32 -12.09 11.24 4.16
N LEU A 33 -10.80 11.14 4.53
CA LEU A 33 -10.37 11.15 5.93
C LEU A 33 -10.75 12.48 6.60
N ILE A 34 -10.50 13.61 5.93
CA ILE A 34 -10.87 14.94 6.44
C ILE A 34 -12.39 15.05 6.64
N ALA A 35 -13.17 14.63 5.65
CA ALA A 35 -14.63 14.62 5.75
C ALA A 35 -15.12 13.74 6.91
N SER A 36 -14.50 12.58 7.13
CA SER A 36 -14.84 11.69 8.24
C SER A 36 -14.64 12.36 9.61
N VAL A 37 -13.58 13.16 9.77
CA VAL A 37 -13.30 13.86 11.02
C VAL A 37 -14.28 15.01 11.24
N ILE A 38 -14.69 15.71 10.19
CA ILE A 38 -15.66 16.81 10.28
C ILE A 38 -17.06 16.28 10.65
N LEU A 39 -17.50 15.18 10.02
CA LEU A 39 -18.85 14.64 10.21
C LEU A 39 -18.99 13.82 11.50
N PHE A 40 -17.99 13.00 11.84
CA PHE A 40 -18.04 12.09 12.99
C PHE A 40 -17.25 12.58 14.21
N GLY A 41 -16.53 13.70 14.08
CA GLY A 41 -15.75 14.31 15.15
C GLY A 41 -14.47 13.55 15.52
N TYR A 42 -13.89 13.89 16.68
CA TYR A 42 -12.57 13.41 17.13
C TYR A 42 -12.51 11.89 17.37
N ARG A 43 -13.64 11.24 17.67
CA ARG A 43 -13.69 9.79 17.91
C ARG A 43 -13.29 8.98 16.69
N ALA A 44 -13.68 9.43 15.49
CA ALA A 44 -13.33 8.75 14.24
C ALA A 44 -11.81 8.76 14.00
N LEU A 45 -11.12 9.84 14.40
CA LEU A 45 -9.67 9.96 14.28
C LEU A 45 -8.95 8.93 15.16
N ILE A 46 -9.35 8.80 16.44
CA ILE A 46 -8.73 7.85 17.37
C ILE A 46 -8.88 6.40 16.88
N VAL A 47 -10.08 6.04 16.42
CA VAL A 47 -10.35 4.68 15.92
C VAL A 47 -9.53 4.39 14.67
N THR A 48 -9.48 5.34 13.72
CA THR A 48 -8.68 5.20 12.51
C THR A 48 -7.21 5.01 12.84
N LEU A 49 -6.66 5.83 13.75
CA LEU A 49 -5.27 5.78 14.15
C LEU A 49 -4.93 4.46 14.88
N THR A 50 -5.82 3.99 15.75
CA THR A 50 -5.67 2.69 16.44
C THR A 50 -5.64 1.54 15.43
N CYS A 51 -6.50 1.59 14.41
CA CYS A 51 -6.55 0.58 13.36
C CYS A 51 -5.26 0.55 12.53
N VAL A 52 -4.76 1.73 12.11
CA VAL A 52 -3.50 1.86 11.35
C VAL A 52 -2.32 1.34 12.18
N VAL A 53 -2.20 1.77 13.43
CA VAL A 53 -1.12 1.31 14.34
C VAL A 53 -1.18 -0.20 14.52
N SER A 54 -2.36 -0.75 14.78
CA SER A 54 -2.54 -2.19 14.93
C SER A 54 -2.13 -2.94 13.66
N SER A 55 -2.56 -2.47 12.49
CA SER A 55 -2.22 -3.09 11.21
C SER A 55 -0.71 -3.12 10.97
N VAL A 56 0.01 -2.03 11.25
CA VAL A 56 1.47 -1.94 11.06
C VAL A 56 2.20 -2.85 12.07
N VAL A 57 1.76 -2.89 13.32
CA VAL A 57 2.33 -3.78 14.35
C VAL A 57 2.17 -5.24 13.95
N PHE A 58 0.99 -5.63 13.47
CA PHE A 58 0.74 -6.99 13.01
C PHE A 58 1.53 -7.32 11.75
N GLU A 59 1.66 -6.40 10.80
CA GLU A 59 2.52 -6.60 9.63
C GLU A 59 3.98 -6.86 10.06
N TYR A 60 4.50 -6.03 10.96
CA TYR A 60 5.85 -6.19 11.51
C TYR A 60 6.01 -7.55 12.20
N LEU A 61 5.03 -7.93 13.03
CA LEU A 61 5.07 -9.20 13.76
C LEU A 61 5.02 -10.40 12.79
N CYS A 62 4.12 -10.37 11.80
CA CYS A 62 4.02 -11.42 10.78
C CYS A 62 5.33 -11.56 10.00
N ARG A 63 5.96 -10.45 9.58
CA ARG A 63 7.25 -10.49 8.87
C ARG A 63 8.37 -11.04 9.73
N LYS A 64 8.41 -10.65 11.01
CA LYS A 64 9.36 -11.17 12.00
C LYS A 64 9.21 -12.68 12.18
N ILE A 65 7.98 -13.19 12.24
CA ILE A 65 7.70 -14.64 12.31
C ILE A 65 8.13 -15.34 11.01
N MET A 66 7.82 -14.75 9.85
CA MET A 66 8.14 -15.33 8.55
C MET A 66 9.61 -15.16 8.12
N LYS A 67 10.47 -14.52 8.94
CA LYS A 67 11.88 -14.23 8.64
C LYS A 67 12.10 -13.54 7.29
N ARG A 68 11.16 -12.67 6.87
CA ARG A 68 11.26 -11.89 5.62
C ARG A 68 11.77 -10.48 5.92
N ASP A 69 12.38 -9.85 4.93
CA ASP A 69 12.81 -8.46 5.03
C ASP A 69 11.62 -7.53 5.35
N ASN A 70 11.89 -6.56 6.21
CA ASN A 70 10.89 -5.60 6.66
C ASN A 70 10.65 -4.58 5.53
N THR A 71 9.39 -4.44 5.08
CA THR A 71 8.97 -3.34 4.19
C THR A 71 8.59 -2.09 4.99
N ILE A 72 8.56 -2.19 6.31
CA ILE A 72 8.42 -1.06 7.23
C ILE A 72 9.84 -0.54 7.49
N ALA A 73 10.38 0.26 6.57
CA ALA A 73 11.68 0.93 6.65
C ALA A 73 11.56 2.32 6.03
#